data_AF-A0A3D3Q833-F1
#
_entry.id   AF-A0A3D3Q833-F1
#
_cell.length_a   1.000
_cell.length_b   1.000
_cell.length_c   1.000
_cell.angle_alpha   90.00
_cell.angle_beta   90.00
_cell.angle_gamma   90.00
#
_symmetry.space_group_name_H-M   'P 1'
#
loop_
_entity.id
_entity.type
_entity.pdbx_description
1 polymer ?
#
loop_
_entity_poly.entity_id
_entity_poly.type
_entity_poly.pdbx_seq_one_letter_code
_entity_poly.pdbx_strand_id
1 'polypeptide(L)' 'SSGWFRGMTYNGLVPQPTNQFVVGPWTVFDLGTVGAGRRFPVWISWQTNATTVGRRSQDVAVYDGRTPILTVHRSLMVFP' A
#
# COMPACT_ATOMS: atom_id res chain seq x y z
N SER A 1 4.29 9.74 10.64
CA SER A 1 4.48 8.56 9.78
C SER A 1 4.29 8.92 8.32
N SER A 2 5.12 8.35 7.45
CA SER A 2 4.98 8.30 5.98
C SER A 2 4.39 6.93 5.65
N GLY A 3 3.09 6.85 5.44
CA GLY A 3 2.42 5.59 5.21
C GLY A 3 1.12 5.82 4.47
N TRP A 4 0.76 4.89 3.60
CA TRP A 4 -0.41 4.97 2.73
C TRP A 4 -1.71 5.33 3.44
N PHE A 5 -1.87 4.93 4.70
CA PHE A 5 -3.12 5.06 5.46
C PHE A 5 -3.14 6.25 6.42
N ARG A 6 -2.09 7.09 6.45
CA ARG A 6 -2.10 8.22 7.38
C ARG A 6 -3.14 9.25 6.95
N GLY A 7 -4.18 9.38 7.78
CA GLY A 7 -5.29 10.30 7.53
C GLY A 7 -6.21 9.86 6.38
N MET A 8 -6.12 8.61 5.95
CA MET A 8 -7.01 8.00 4.98
C MET A 8 -7.70 6.81 5.63
N THR A 9 -8.90 6.48 5.17
CA THR A 9 -9.62 5.28 5.61
C THR A 9 -9.32 4.15 4.61
N TYR A 10 -8.77 3.05 5.09
CA TYR A 10 -8.59 1.83 4.30
C TYR A 10 -9.90 1.04 4.29
N ASN A 11 -10.38 0.69 3.10
CA ASN A 11 -11.66 -0.01 2.93
C ASN A 11 -11.47 -1.47 2.51
N GLY A 12 -10.36 -1.81 1.87
CA GLY A 12 -10.08 -3.17 1.45
C GLY A 12 -9.00 -3.29 0.39
N LEU A 13 -8.61 -4.54 0.12
CA LEU A 13 -7.61 -4.92 -0.87
C LEU A 13 -8.06 -6.19 -1.58
N VAL A 14 -7.93 -6.20 -2.90
CA VAL A 14 -8.27 -7.35 -3.75
C VAL A 14 -7.06 -7.69 -4.65
N PRO A 15 -6.63 -8.95 -4.72
CA PRO A 15 -7.14 -10.11 -3.96
C PRO A 15 -6.87 -9.99 -2.46
N GLN A 16 -7.69 -10.65 -1.63
CA GLN A 16 -7.51 -10.64 -0.18
C GLN A 16 -6.11 -11.15 0.18
N PRO A 17 -5.34 -10.41 0.99
CA PRO A 17 -4.02 -10.85 1.41
C PRO A 17 -4.14 -12.07 2.32
N THR A 18 -3.15 -12.96 2.25
CA THR A 18 -3.06 -14.14 3.13
C THR A 18 -2.79 -13.74 4.57
N ASN A 19 -2.08 -12.63 4.78
CA ASN A 19 -1.83 -12.05 6.08
C ASN A 19 -1.68 -10.53 5.99
N GLN A 20 -2.01 -9.83 7.08
CA GLN A 20 -1.81 -8.39 7.22
C GLN A 20 -1.20 -8.10 8.59
N PHE A 21 -0.06 -7.41 8.59
CA PHE A 21 0.65 -7.08 9.83
C PHE A 21 1.43 -5.77 9.70
N VAL A 22 2.03 -5.33 10.81
CA VAL A 22 2.77 -4.07 10.91
C VAL A 22 4.24 -4.37 11.20
N VAL A 23 5.14 -3.72 10.45
CA VAL A 23 6.59 -3.73 10.68
C VAL A 23 7.10 -2.31 10.72
N GLY A 24 7.39 -1.79 11.92
CA GLY A 24 7.76 -0.39 12.11
C GLY A 24 6.70 0.56 11.52
N PRO A 25 7.04 1.45 10.59
CA PRO A 25 6.07 2.36 9.96
C PRO A 25 5.25 1.72 8.82
N TRP A 26 5.52 0.47 8.46
CA TRP A 26 4.93 -0.19 7.29
C TRP A 26 3.73 -1.06 7.68
N THR A 27 2.65 -0.91 6.91
CA THR A 27 1.60 -1.93 6.83
C THR A 27 1.97 -2.89 5.72
N VAL A 28 2.09 -4.17 6.07
CA VAL A 28 2.50 -5.23 5.16
C VAL A 28 1.28 -6.06 4.79
N PHE A 29 1.12 -6.29 3.49
CA PHE A 29 0.12 -7.20 2.92
C PHE A 29 0.86 -8.38 2.31
N ASP A 30 0.76 -9.54 2.94
CA ASP A 30 1.28 -10.78 2.37
C ASP A 30 0.29 -11.27 1.30
N LEU A 31 0.77 -11.42 0.08
CA LEU A 31 -0.04 -11.83 -1.07
C LEU A 31 0.08 -13.33 -1.36
N GLY A 32 0.86 -14.07 -0.55
CA GLY A 32 1.20 -15.46 -0.79
C GLY A 32 2.11 -15.65 -2.01
N THR A 33 2.12 -16.87 -2.55
CA THR A 33 2.97 -17.21 -3.69
C THR A 33 2.43 -16.59 -4.98
N VAL A 34 3.26 -15.76 -5.64
CA VAL A 34 3.01 -15.25 -6.98
C VAL A 34 3.93 -15.98 -7.97
N GLY A 35 3.35 -16.64 -8.97
CA GLY A 35 4.14 -17.38 -9.96
C GLY A 35 5.01 -16.47 -10.83
N ALA A 36 6.23 -16.93 -11.15
CA ALA A 36 7.16 -16.18 -11.99
C ALA A 36 6.56 -15.84 -13.37
N GLY A 37 6.85 -14.65 -13.87
CA GLY A 37 6.35 -14.15 -15.16
C GLY A 37 4.84 -13.88 -15.21
N ARG A 38 4.11 -14.05 -14.10
CA ARG A 38 2.69 -13.74 -14.02
C ARG A 38 2.46 -12.30 -13.59
N ARG A 39 1.41 -11.69 -14.15
CA ARG A 39 0.90 -10.41 -13.67
C ARG A 39 -0.02 -10.65 -12.47
N PHE A 40 0.24 -9.95 -11.37
CA PHE A 40 -0.57 -10.03 -10.16
C PHE A 40 -1.11 -8.63 -9.80
N PRO A 41 -2.27 -8.22 -10.34
CA PRO A 41 -2.83 -6.90 -10.06
C PRO A 41 -3.38 -6.85 -8.63
N VAL A 42 -2.99 -5.82 -7.89
CA VAL A 42 -3.51 -5.52 -6.55
C VAL A 42 -4.30 -4.22 -6.61
N TRP A 43 -5.54 -4.28 -6.17
CA TRP A 43 -6.46 -3.15 -6.08
C TRP A 43 -6.67 -2.80 -4.62
N ILE A 44 -6.45 -1.54 -4.26
CA ILE A 44 -6.62 -1.05 -2.89
C ILE A 44 -7.71 0.01 -2.92
N SER A 45 -8.76 -0.19 -2.12
CA SER A 45 -9.83 0.79 -1.92
C SER A 45 -9.58 1.57 -0.63
N TRP A 46 -9.68 2.88 -0.73
CA TRP A 46 -9.50 3.79 0.40
C TRP A 46 -10.23 5.10 0.14
N GLN A 47 -10.46 5.87 1.20
CA GLN A 47 -11.10 7.18 1.17
C GLN A 47 -10.18 8.23 1.78
N THR A 48 -10.15 9.42 1.19
CA THR A 48 -9.56 10.61 1.80
C THR A 48 -10.46 11.12 2.91
N ASN A 49 -9.87 11.72 3.95
CA ASN A 49 -10.63 12.50 4.93
C ASN A 49 -10.52 13.98 4.59
N ALA A 50 -11.58 14.77 4.79
CA ALA A 50 -11.59 16.22 4.50
C ALA A 50 -10.49 17.00 5.23
N THR A 51 -10.01 16.49 6.37
CA THR A 51 -8.89 17.07 7.12
C THR A 51 -7.52 16.81 6.50
N THR A 52 -7.44 16.10 5.37
CA THR A 52 -6.18 15.71 4.73
C THR A 52 -5.82 16.45 3.45
N VAL A 53 -6.50 17.55 3.13
CA VAL A 53 -6.18 18.45 2.02
C VAL A 53 -4.67 18.71 1.91
N GLY A 54 -4.17 18.70 0.67
CA GLY A 54 -2.77 18.91 0.33
C GLY A 54 -2.07 17.67 -0.23
N ARG A 55 -0.76 17.82 -0.43
CA ARG A 55 0.09 16.79 -1.05
C ARG A 55 0.51 15.74 -0.02
N ARG A 56 0.43 14.46 -0.41
CA ARG A 56 0.85 13.31 0.38
C ARG A 56 1.84 12.47 -0.42
N SER A 57 2.91 12.03 0.24
CA SER A 57 3.83 11.03 -0.29
C SER A 57 3.41 9.65 0.19
N GLN A 58 3.50 8.68 -0.69
CA GLN A 58 3.12 7.31 -0.45
C GLN A 58 4.19 6.40 -1.05
N ASP A 59 4.77 5.56 -0.22
CA ASP A 59 5.83 4.64 -0.62
C ASP A 59 5.29 3.22 -0.60
N VAL A 60 5.63 2.43 -1.62
CA VAL A 60 5.34 1.00 -1.71
C VAL A 60 6.65 0.28 -1.90
N ALA A 61 6.95 -0.69 -1.05
CA ALA A 61 8.06 -1.60 -1.26
C ALA A 61 7.51 -3.00 -1.56
N VAL A 62 8.04 -3.63 -2.59
CA VAL A 62 7.69 -4.99 -3.01
C VAL A 62 8.85 -5.90 -2.67
N TYR A 63 8.55 -7.01 -2.01
CA TYR A 63 9.51 -8.03 -1.61
C TYR A 63 9.10 -9.40 -2.14
N ASP A 64 10.10 -10.21 -2.49
CA ASP A 64 9.97 -11.65 -2.62
C ASP A 64 10.55 -12.30 -1.36
N GLY A 65 9.67 -12.66 -0.42
CA GLY A 65 10.05 -13.03 0.94
C GLY A 65 10.80 -11.90 1.65
N ARG A 66 12.11 -12.06 1.82
CA ARG A 66 12.99 -11.03 2.42
C ARG A 66 13.81 -10.24 1.38
N THR A 67 13.69 -10.60 0.12
CA THR A 67 14.45 -9.98 -0.96
C THR A 67 13.70 -8.77 -1.50
N PRO A 68 14.25 -7.55 -1.42
CA PRO A 68 13.60 -6.38 -2.02
C PRO A 68 13.62 -6.50 -3.55
N ILE A 69 12.47 -6.31 -4.19
CA ILE A 69 12.35 -6.28 -5.66
C ILE A 69 12.40 -4.83 -6.15
N LEU A 70 11.56 -3.97 -5.59
CA LEU A 70 11.47 -2.57 -5.97
C LEU A 70 10.80 -1.71 -4.90
N THR A 71 11.03 -0.40 -4.99
CA THR A 71 10.29 0.63 -4.25
C THR A 71 9.67 1.61 -5.24
N VAL A 72 8.38 1.88 -5.08
CA VAL A 72 7.64 2.91 -5.82
C VAL A 72 7.31 4.06 -4.89
N HIS A 73 7.70 5.27 -5.30
CA HIS A 73 7.30 6.52 -4.65
C HIS A 73 6.18 7.15 -5.47
N ARG A 74 5.05 7.44 -4.83
CA ARG A 74 3.93 8.13 -5.48
C ARG A 74 3.50 9.34 -4.68
N SER A 75 2.96 10.32 -5.38
CA SER A 75 2.37 11.50 -4.76
C SER A 75 0.88 11.58 -5.06
N LEU A 76 0.10 11.83 -4.01
CA LEU A 76 -1.33 12.07 -4.09
C LEU A 76 -1.60 13.53 -3.69
N MET A 77 -2.44 14.23 -4.46
CA MET A 77 -2.96 15.54 -4.09
C MET A 77 -4.42 15.40 -3.68
N VAL A 78 -4.73 15.80 -2.45
CA VAL A 78 -6.11 15.85 -1.94
C VAL A 78 -6.60 17.28 -2.06
N PHE A 79 -7.66 17.48 -2.84
CA PHE A 79 -8.33 18.77 -2.99
C PHE A 79 -9.52 18.89 -2.01
N PRO A 80 -9.96 20.13 -1.69
CA PRO A 80 -11.19 20.37 -0.93
C PRO A 80 -12.44 19.77 -1.59
#